data_AF-A0A0U5F8Z5-F1
#
_entry.id   AF-A0A0U5F8Z5-F1
#
_cell.length_a   1.000
_cell.length_b   1.000
_cell.length_c   1.000
_cell.angle_alpha   90.00
_cell.angle_beta   90.00
_cell.angle_gamma   90.00
#
_symmetry.space_group_name_H-M   'P 1'
#
loop_
_entity.id
_entity.type
_entity.pdbx_description
1 polymer ?
#
loop_
_entity_poly.entity_id
_entity_poly.type
_entity_poly.pdbx_seq_one_letter_code
_entity_poly.pdbx_strand_id
1 'polypeptide(L)'
;MPEVILAHQVDFVTWRDAARHFVQANVPPEALTWRVAATEQEQPWSAIQQEGQSADQPVLNLSRRFVGILGQALQASDPERFTLMYRIVYRLARKELALTDGHDSDLQQLRQLVTAVRADTLKFRIAFSAFSAQITNALLPYTPAHYILEANSSYCSRRNARPWQVVTPYRRMEWTGNGIRFAAGTETIPDPALVAWQADGSGVWRGYALSVLPPQLKDVEAAQSLAELGAEAMDCRACALWQPASRTVFGEGAEHAPIMLVGEQPGDQEDQQGRPFVGPAGQVLDDALRDAGIQREQVYVTNAVKHFHFKWTGSRRLHQKPEAEHIAACRIWLNAERRLVRPALVVMLGGTAAQSILQKPVTISRTRSRLFPLEEQTQGLVTVHPSYLLRLPDEASKQREYARFVEDLRLAANYAAQTVKRNAE
;
A
#
# COMPACT_ATOMS: atom_id res chain seq x y z
N MET A 1 10.83 -41.95 -4.68
CA MET A 1 10.69 -40.77 -3.81
C MET A 1 9.42 -40.05 -4.23
N PRO A 2 8.45 -39.82 -3.33
CA PRO A 2 7.28 -39.00 -3.64
C PRO A 2 7.72 -37.65 -4.23
N GLU A 3 7.09 -37.27 -5.33
CA GLU A 3 7.31 -35.99 -5.99
C GLU A 3 6.08 -35.11 -5.81
N VAL A 4 6.29 -33.86 -5.40
CA VAL A 4 5.25 -32.83 -5.32
C VAL A 4 5.43 -31.83 -6.45
N ILE A 5 4.44 -31.78 -7.33
CA ILE A 5 4.38 -30.85 -8.45
C ILE A 5 3.52 -29.65 -8.06
N LEU A 6 4.09 -28.45 -8.12
CA LEU A 6 3.41 -27.17 -7.91
C LEU A 6 2.95 -26.60 -9.24
N ALA A 7 1.77 -25.95 -9.29
CA ALA A 7 1.25 -25.36 -10.53
C ALA A 7 2.14 -24.23 -11.06
N HIS A 8 2.74 -23.46 -10.16
CA HIS A 8 3.64 -22.36 -10.48
C HIS A 8 4.57 -22.04 -9.30
N GLN A 9 5.52 -21.12 -9.53
CA GLN A 9 6.61 -20.76 -8.60
C GLN A 9 6.16 -20.31 -7.20
N VAL A 10 4.90 -19.86 -7.07
CA VAL A 10 4.32 -19.30 -5.84
C VAL A 10 3.00 -19.97 -5.45
N ASP A 11 2.79 -21.22 -5.85
CA ASP A 11 1.61 -22.02 -5.50
C ASP A 11 1.65 -22.47 -4.02
N PHE A 12 1.28 -21.55 -3.14
CA PHE A 12 1.35 -21.75 -1.69
C PHE A 12 0.32 -22.75 -1.20
N VAL A 13 -0.86 -22.80 -1.84
CA VAL A 13 -1.94 -23.73 -1.45
C VAL A 13 -1.50 -25.17 -1.68
N THR A 14 -1.01 -25.51 -2.87
CA THR A 14 -0.53 -26.86 -3.16
C THR A 14 0.64 -27.22 -2.25
N TRP A 15 1.59 -26.31 -2.07
CA TRP A 15 2.72 -26.54 -1.17
C TRP A 15 2.26 -26.81 0.27
N ARG A 16 1.34 -25.99 0.80
CA ARG A 16 0.82 -26.11 2.17
C ARG A 16 0.07 -27.42 2.38
N ASP A 17 -0.76 -27.80 1.43
CA ASP A 17 -1.61 -28.99 1.54
C ASP A 17 -0.76 -30.27 1.42
N ALA A 18 0.24 -30.29 0.53
CA ALA A 18 1.24 -31.35 0.45
C ALA A 18 2.09 -31.44 1.72
N ALA A 19 2.59 -30.30 2.23
CA ALA A 19 3.38 -30.25 3.44
C ALA A 19 2.61 -30.82 4.64
N ARG A 20 1.33 -30.45 4.80
CA ARG A 20 0.47 -31.01 5.86
C ARG A 20 0.34 -32.54 5.72
N HIS A 21 0.06 -33.02 4.52
CA HIS A 21 -0.11 -34.45 4.26
C HIS A 21 1.14 -35.26 4.57
N PHE A 22 2.31 -34.85 4.06
CA PHE A 22 3.55 -35.60 4.23
C PHE A 22 4.14 -35.50 5.63
N VAL A 23 3.91 -34.38 6.35
CA VAL A 23 4.24 -34.29 7.77
C VAL A 23 3.40 -35.25 8.61
N GLN A 24 2.10 -35.38 8.32
CA GLN A 24 1.23 -36.36 8.98
C GLN A 24 1.63 -37.80 8.67
N ALA A 25 2.03 -38.07 7.42
CA ALA A 25 2.58 -39.36 7.01
C ALA A 25 4.02 -39.62 7.50
N ASN A 26 4.61 -38.69 8.26
CA ASN A 26 5.98 -38.77 8.79
C ASN A 26 7.04 -39.06 7.70
N VAL A 27 6.87 -38.46 6.52
CA VAL A 27 7.85 -38.57 5.43
C VAL A 27 8.99 -37.58 5.66
N PRO A 28 10.24 -38.04 5.80
CA PRO A 28 11.35 -37.16 6.10
C PRO A 28 11.70 -36.28 4.87
N PRO A 29 12.28 -35.08 5.06
CA PRO A 29 12.57 -34.15 3.97
C PRO A 29 13.43 -34.71 2.84
N GLU A 30 14.40 -35.57 3.15
CA GLU A 30 15.26 -36.25 2.18
C GLU A 30 14.53 -37.28 1.31
N ALA A 31 13.32 -37.67 1.70
CA ALA A 31 12.46 -38.60 0.97
C ALA A 31 11.34 -37.88 0.21
N LEU A 32 11.46 -36.57 -0.06
CA LEU A 32 10.47 -35.78 -0.77
C LEU A 32 11.14 -34.83 -1.77
N THR A 33 10.68 -34.82 -3.02
CA THR A 33 11.11 -33.81 -4.00
C THR A 33 10.01 -32.82 -4.33
N TRP A 34 10.44 -31.59 -4.59
CA TRP A 34 9.58 -30.47 -4.97
C TRP A 34 9.99 -29.99 -6.35
N ARG A 35 9.01 -29.79 -7.25
CA ARG A 35 9.25 -29.09 -8.52
C ARG A 35 8.04 -28.29 -8.94
N VAL A 36 8.27 -27.36 -9.85
CA VAL A 36 7.19 -26.62 -10.54
C VAL A 36 6.87 -27.34 -11.85
N ALA A 37 5.59 -27.37 -12.21
CA ALA A 37 5.11 -27.90 -13.49
C ALA A 37 5.85 -27.22 -14.65
N ALA A 38 6.36 -28.00 -15.60
CA ALA A 38 7.04 -27.44 -16.78
C ALA A 38 6.03 -27.04 -17.88
N THR A 39 4.86 -27.68 -17.87
CA THR A 39 3.77 -27.42 -18.82
C THR A 39 2.43 -27.35 -18.09
N GLU A 40 1.44 -26.65 -18.66
CA GLU A 40 0.07 -26.57 -18.11
C GLU A 40 -0.67 -27.92 -18.13
N GLN A 41 -0.13 -28.93 -18.82
CA GLN A 41 -0.70 -30.28 -18.89
C GLN A 41 -0.39 -31.12 -17.64
N GLU A 42 0.68 -30.77 -16.92
CA GLU A 42 1.06 -31.47 -15.71
C GLU A 42 0.12 -31.13 -14.56
N GLN A 43 -0.38 -32.16 -13.89
CA GLN A 43 -1.34 -32.00 -12.81
C GLN A 43 -0.61 -31.61 -11.51
N PRO A 44 -0.99 -30.48 -10.87
CA PRO A 44 -0.50 -30.15 -9.54
C PRO A 44 -0.87 -31.25 -8.55
N TRP A 45 -0.03 -31.42 -7.53
CA TRP A 45 -0.27 -32.38 -6.48
C TRP A 45 -1.62 -32.11 -5.79
N SER A 46 -2.39 -33.17 -5.51
CA SER A 46 -3.62 -33.07 -4.74
C SER A 46 -3.83 -34.29 -3.84
N ALA A 47 -4.39 -34.06 -2.66
CA ALA A 47 -4.61 -35.12 -1.66
C ALA A 47 -5.69 -36.14 -2.07
N ILE A 48 -6.49 -35.85 -3.10
CA ILE A 48 -7.66 -36.66 -3.53
C ILE A 48 -7.25 -38.06 -4.04
N GLN A 49 -5.95 -38.35 -4.17
CA GLN A 49 -5.47 -39.63 -4.71
C GLN A 49 -5.09 -40.70 -3.68
N GLN A 50 -5.29 -40.53 -2.37
CA GLN A 50 -5.07 -41.62 -1.40
C GLN A 50 -6.16 -41.72 -0.33
N GLU A 51 -7.10 -42.65 -0.55
CA GLU A 51 -8.06 -43.11 0.46
C GLU A 51 -7.31 -43.85 1.59
N GLY A 52 -7.57 -43.46 2.85
CA GLY A 52 -7.21 -44.27 4.02
C GLY A 52 -6.40 -43.60 5.15
N GLN A 53 -6.59 -42.30 5.45
CA GLN A 53 -5.96 -41.71 6.65
C GLN A 53 -6.89 -41.73 7.88
N SER A 54 -6.41 -42.37 8.94
CA SER A 54 -7.00 -42.53 10.27
C SER A 54 -7.23 -41.20 10.99
N ALA A 55 -8.35 -41.10 11.73
CA ALA A 55 -8.88 -39.89 12.35
C ALA A 55 -8.19 -39.42 13.65
N ASP A 56 -7.12 -40.09 14.12
CA ASP A 56 -6.57 -39.87 15.47
C ASP A 56 -5.13 -39.31 15.51
N GLN A 57 -4.73 -38.58 14.45
CA GLN A 57 -3.38 -38.00 14.39
C GLN A 57 -3.33 -36.52 14.83
N PRO A 58 -2.26 -36.10 15.52
CA PRO A 58 -2.13 -34.73 16.00
C PRO A 58 -2.14 -33.73 14.84
N VAL A 59 -3.04 -32.75 14.93
CA VAL A 59 -3.15 -31.66 13.96
C VAL A 59 -1.97 -30.70 14.14
N LEU A 60 -1.13 -30.59 13.10
CA LEU A 60 -0.10 -29.55 13.03
C LEU A 60 -0.77 -28.17 13.07
N ASN A 61 -0.58 -27.45 14.17
CA ASN A 61 -1.13 -26.11 14.37
C ASN A 61 -0.01 -25.06 14.35
N LEU A 62 0.05 -24.28 13.27
CA LEU A 62 1.00 -23.17 13.11
C LEU A 62 0.29 -21.83 13.25
N SER A 63 0.94 -20.86 13.89
CA SER A 63 0.38 -19.52 14.03
C SER A 63 0.16 -18.85 12.66
N ARG A 64 -0.92 -18.07 12.52
CA ARG A 64 -1.20 -17.29 11.29
C ARG A 64 -0.02 -16.40 10.87
N ARG A 65 0.70 -15.84 11.84
CA ARG A 65 1.90 -15.03 11.61
C ARG A 65 2.99 -15.85 10.93
N PHE A 66 3.27 -17.05 11.42
CA PHE A 66 4.30 -17.91 10.84
C PHE A 66 3.91 -18.44 9.45
N VAL A 67 2.64 -18.78 9.24
CA VAL A 67 2.13 -19.14 7.91
C VAL A 67 2.34 -18.00 6.91
N GLY A 68 2.16 -16.74 7.34
CA GLY A 68 2.48 -15.56 6.52
C GLY A 68 3.96 -15.43 6.18
N ILE A 69 4.86 -15.83 7.09
CA ILE A 69 6.32 -15.85 6.84
C ILE A 69 6.66 -16.89 5.77
N LEU A 70 6.05 -18.08 5.83
CA LEU A 70 6.22 -19.11 4.80
C LEU A 70 5.72 -18.63 3.44
N GLY A 71 4.57 -17.95 3.40
CA GLY A 71 4.04 -17.34 2.17
C GLY A 71 4.97 -16.27 1.56
N GLN A 72 5.74 -15.55 2.39
CA GLN A 72 6.78 -14.62 1.91
C GLN A 72 8.01 -15.38 1.42
N ALA A 73 8.50 -16.36 2.16
CA ALA A 73 9.67 -17.15 1.77
C ALA A 73 9.46 -17.93 0.47
N LEU A 74 8.23 -18.41 0.20
CA LEU A 74 7.85 -19.09 -1.04
C LEU A 74 8.11 -18.22 -2.29
N GLN A 75 8.07 -16.90 -2.16
CA GLN A 75 8.33 -15.99 -3.28
C GLN A 75 9.81 -15.90 -3.65
N ALA A 76 10.73 -16.41 -2.83
CA ALA A 76 12.15 -16.38 -3.14
C ALA A 76 12.45 -17.15 -4.45
N SER A 77 13.51 -16.75 -5.16
CA SER A 77 13.96 -17.44 -6.37
C SER A 77 14.85 -18.66 -6.07
N ASP A 78 15.23 -18.86 -4.80
CA ASP A 78 16.00 -20.00 -4.32
C ASP A 78 15.24 -21.32 -4.64
N PRO A 79 15.84 -22.26 -5.40
CA PRO A 79 15.18 -23.51 -5.75
C PRO A 79 14.91 -24.42 -4.53
N GLU A 80 15.72 -24.32 -3.48
CA GLU A 80 15.61 -25.15 -2.27
C GLU A 80 14.58 -24.60 -1.25
N ARG A 81 13.95 -23.46 -1.54
CA ARG A 81 12.98 -22.83 -0.62
C ARG A 81 11.84 -23.76 -0.22
N PHE A 82 11.35 -24.61 -1.13
CA PHE A 82 10.25 -25.54 -0.85
C PHE A 82 10.68 -26.61 0.16
N THR A 83 11.85 -27.19 -0.06
CA THR A 83 12.48 -28.19 0.81
C THR A 83 12.81 -27.60 2.17
N LEU A 84 13.41 -26.40 2.22
CA LEU A 84 13.73 -25.69 3.45
C LEU A 84 12.48 -25.46 4.30
N MET A 85 11.42 -24.88 3.71
CA MET A 85 10.18 -24.64 4.44
C MET A 85 9.54 -25.94 4.93
N TYR A 86 9.59 -27.02 4.13
CA TYR A 86 9.06 -28.31 4.52
C TYR A 86 9.83 -28.88 5.71
N ARG A 87 11.16 -28.84 5.66
CA ARG A 87 12.04 -29.28 6.75
C ARG A 87 11.77 -28.54 8.06
N ILE A 88 11.58 -27.22 8.00
CA ILE A 88 11.21 -26.42 9.18
C ILE A 88 9.88 -26.88 9.75
N VAL A 89 8.85 -27.02 8.91
CA VAL A 89 7.51 -27.44 9.34
C VAL A 89 7.54 -28.87 9.93
N TYR A 90 8.28 -29.78 9.31
CA TYR A 90 8.48 -31.15 9.78
C TYR A 90 9.14 -31.19 11.17
N ARG A 91 10.24 -30.46 11.37
CA ARG A 91 10.94 -30.38 12.67
C ARG A 91 10.07 -29.73 13.76
N LEU A 92 9.26 -28.72 13.41
CA LEU A 92 8.30 -28.10 14.32
C LEU A 92 7.22 -29.09 14.77
N ALA A 93 6.66 -29.86 13.84
CA ALA A 93 5.63 -30.86 14.13
C ALA A 93 6.12 -31.91 15.14
N ARG A 94 7.41 -32.23 15.08
CA ARG A 94 8.07 -33.23 15.93
C ARG A 94 8.66 -32.64 17.22
N LYS A 95 8.48 -31.32 17.44
CA LYS A 95 9.07 -30.58 18.57
C LYS A 95 10.60 -30.64 18.63
N GLU A 96 11.24 -30.82 17.47
CA GLU A 96 12.70 -30.85 17.29
C GLU A 96 13.27 -29.45 16.98
N LEU A 97 12.39 -28.46 16.81
CA LEU A 97 12.73 -27.06 16.55
C LEU A 97 11.82 -26.15 17.39
N ALA A 98 12.40 -25.10 17.96
CA ALA A 98 11.66 -24.00 18.55
C ALA A 98 11.80 -22.75 17.67
N LEU A 99 10.69 -22.09 17.32
CA LEU A 99 10.71 -20.86 16.51
C LEU A 99 11.50 -19.70 17.13
N THR A 100 11.76 -19.77 18.44
CA THR A 100 12.56 -18.80 19.19
C THR A 100 14.06 -19.03 19.07
N ASP A 101 14.48 -20.14 18.46
CA ASP A 101 15.91 -20.43 18.29
C ASP A 101 16.55 -19.47 17.27
N GLY A 102 17.40 -18.58 17.77
CA GLY A 102 18.15 -17.63 16.95
C GLY A 102 19.30 -18.25 16.16
N HIS A 103 19.80 -19.41 16.61
CA HIS A 103 21.02 -20.03 16.10
C HIS A 103 20.74 -21.19 15.13
N ASP A 104 19.49 -21.66 15.06
CA ASP A 104 19.09 -22.67 14.09
C ASP A 104 19.31 -22.19 12.63
N SER A 105 20.06 -22.98 11.87
CA SER A 105 20.48 -22.64 10.51
C SER A 105 19.30 -22.52 9.54
N ASP A 106 18.27 -23.36 9.69
CA ASP A 106 17.09 -23.32 8.82
C ASP A 106 16.28 -22.04 9.08
N LEU A 107 16.11 -21.66 10.36
CA LEU A 107 15.46 -20.40 10.72
C LEU A 107 16.27 -19.17 10.32
N GLN A 108 17.60 -19.25 10.27
CA GLN A 108 18.45 -18.19 9.74
C GLN A 108 18.30 -18.06 8.22
N GLN A 109 18.33 -19.16 7.47
CA GLN A 109 18.12 -19.17 6.03
C GLN A 109 16.72 -18.67 5.67
N LEU A 110 15.68 -19.11 6.40
CA LEU A 110 14.31 -18.60 6.23
C LEU A 110 14.24 -17.08 6.41
N ARG A 111 14.90 -16.54 7.46
CA ARG A 111 14.98 -15.09 7.70
C ARG A 111 15.69 -14.36 6.56
N GLN A 112 16.76 -14.93 6.01
CA GLN A 112 17.47 -14.34 4.86
C GLN A 112 16.59 -14.29 3.62
N LEU A 113 15.89 -15.39 3.27
CA LEU A 113 14.95 -15.42 2.14
C LEU A 113 13.86 -14.36 2.29
N VAL A 114 13.25 -14.27 3.47
CA VAL A 114 12.18 -13.30 3.74
C VAL A 114 12.70 -11.87 3.65
N THR A 115 13.89 -11.58 4.20
CA THR A 115 14.51 -10.25 4.08
C THR A 115 14.79 -9.89 2.61
N ALA A 116 15.29 -10.83 1.81
CA ALA A 116 15.56 -10.61 0.39
C ALA A 116 14.28 -10.35 -0.42
N VAL A 117 13.24 -11.17 -0.22
CA VAL A 117 11.91 -10.98 -0.83
C VAL A 117 11.28 -9.64 -0.44
N ARG A 118 11.39 -9.24 0.84
CA ARG A 118 10.89 -7.94 1.30
C ARG A 118 11.62 -6.78 0.63
N ALA A 119 12.95 -6.86 0.50
CA ALA A 119 13.74 -5.83 -0.16
C ALA A 119 13.37 -5.70 -1.65
N ASP A 120 13.20 -6.82 -2.37
CA ASP A 120 12.78 -6.83 -3.77
C ASP A 120 11.34 -6.30 -3.92
N THR A 121 10.44 -6.70 -3.02
CA THR A 121 9.07 -6.17 -2.98
C THR A 121 9.05 -4.66 -2.79
N LEU A 122 9.84 -4.11 -1.86
CA LEU A 122 9.91 -2.67 -1.64
C LEU A 122 10.43 -1.94 -2.88
N LYS A 123 11.51 -2.43 -3.51
CA LYS A 123 12.04 -1.89 -4.77
C LYS A 123 10.98 -1.87 -5.87
N PHE A 124 10.24 -2.97 -6.02
CA PHE A 124 9.14 -3.05 -6.99
C PHE A 124 8.03 -2.05 -6.68
N ARG A 125 7.59 -1.96 -5.42
CA ARG A 125 6.52 -1.05 -5.00
C ARG A 125 6.88 0.42 -5.19
N ILE A 126 8.13 0.80 -4.98
CA ILE A 126 8.66 2.15 -5.27
C ILE A 126 8.61 2.41 -6.78
N ALA A 127 9.16 1.51 -7.60
CA ALA A 127 9.12 1.63 -9.05
C ALA A 127 7.68 1.74 -9.58
N PHE A 128 6.77 0.91 -9.06
CA PHE A 128 5.36 0.95 -9.40
C PHE A 128 4.67 2.25 -8.95
N SER A 129 5.04 2.79 -7.78
CA SER A 129 4.52 4.07 -7.28
C SER A 129 4.94 5.23 -8.18
N ALA A 130 6.21 5.27 -8.60
CA ALA A 130 6.71 6.26 -9.54
C ALA A 130 6.03 6.14 -10.92
N PHE A 131 5.86 4.92 -11.42
CA PHE A 131 5.08 4.63 -12.64
C PHE A 131 3.64 5.13 -12.53
N SER A 132 2.96 4.86 -11.41
CA SER A 132 1.56 5.22 -11.20
C SER A 132 1.30 6.73 -11.13
N ALA A 133 2.33 7.51 -10.79
CA ALA A 133 2.27 8.97 -10.79
C ALA A 133 2.28 9.54 -12.23
N GLN A 134 2.82 8.80 -13.20
CA GLN A 134 2.82 9.21 -14.60
C GLN A 134 1.44 8.99 -15.21
N ILE A 135 0.93 9.97 -15.96
CA ILE A 135 -0.43 9.89 -16.54
C ILE A 135 -0.44 9.16 -17.89
N THR A 136 0.69 9.16 -18.60
CA THR A 136 0.76 8.77 -20.01
C THR A 136 1.12 7.31 -20.25
N ASN A 137 1.74 6.64 -19.28
CA ASN A 137 2.26 5.29 -19.47
C ASN A 137 1.38 4.25 -18.78
N ALA A 138 0.96 3.23 -19.53
CA ALA A 138 0.17 2.11 -19.03
C ALA A 138 0.98 0.83 -18.86
N LEU A 139 2.27 0.81 -19.24
CA LEU A 139 3.12 -0.38 -19.21
C LEU A 139 4.37 -0.14 -18.36
N LEU A 140 4.62 -1.03 -17.41
CA LEU A 140 5.82 -1.07 -16.57
C LEU A 140 6.65 -2.33 -16.86
N PRO A 141 7.73 -2.25 -17.64
CA PRO A 141 8.76 -3.28 -17.68
C PRO A 141 9.50 -3.33 -16.34
N TYR A 142 9.64 -4.52 -15.75
CA TYR A 142 10.35 -4.72 -14.49
C TYR A 142 10.97 -6.11 -14.40
N THR A 143 12.22 -6.20 -13.94
CA THR A 143 12.91 -7.48 -13.71
C THR A 143 13.13 -7.65 -12.20
N PRO A 144 12.26 -8.42 -11.51
CA PRO A 144 12.43 -8.69 -10.09
C PRO A 144 13.50 -9.77 -9.86
N ALA A 145 14.12 -9.73 -8.68
CA ALA A 145 15.04 -10.79 -8.24
C ALA A 145 14.29 -12.06 -7.78
N HIS A 146 13.02 -11.90 -7.40
CA HIS A 146 12.17 -12.93 -6.81
C HIS A 146 10.77 -12.97 -7.46
N TYR A 147 9.98 -14.00 -7.14
CA TYR A 147 8.63 -14.21 -7.67
C TYR A 147 7.57 -13.41 -6.91
N ILE A 148 7.65 -12.08 -6.99
CA ILE A 148 6.87 -11.14 -6.15
C ILE A 148 5.61 -10.56 -6.81
N LEU A 149 5.35 -10.83 -8.09
CA LEU A 149 4.39 -10.06 -8.88
C LEU A 149 2.95 -10.35 -8.45
N GLU A 150 2.59 -11.63 -8.39
CA GLU A 150 1.27 -12.12 -7.98
C GLU A 150 0.93 -11.63 -6.57
N ALA A 151 1.89 -11.75 -5.64
CA ALA A 151 1.72 -11.34 -4.26
C ALA A 151 1.49 -9.82 -4.09
N ASN A 152 1.90 -9.01 -5.06
CA ASN A 152 1.71 -7.55 -5.07
C ASN A 152 0.51 -7.06 -5.89
N SER A 153 -0.30 -7.97 -6.45
CA SER A 153 -1.49 -7.61 -7.26
C SER A 153 -2.46 -6.68 -6.53
N SER A 154 -2.72 -6.95 -5.24
CA SER A 154 -3.57 -6.10 -4.40
C SER A 154 -2.93 -4.74 -4.09
N TYR A 155 -1.60 -4.67 -3.95
CA TYR A 155 -0.93 -3.37 -3.76
C TYR A 155 -1.09 -2.51 -5.01
N CYS A 156 -0.79 -3.08 -6.19
CA CYS A 156 -0.81 -2.37 -7.45
C CYS A 156 -2.20 -1.86 -7.82
N SER A 157 -3.25 -2.69 -7.71
CA SER A 157 -4.63 -2.29 -8.03
C SER A 157 -5.19 -1.23 -7.09
N ARG A 158 -4.78 -1.26 -5.82
CA ARG A 158 -5.12 -0.21 -4.84
C ARG A 158 -4.33 1.07 -5.08
N ARG A 159 -3.07 0.98 -5.51
CA ARG A 159 -2.20 2.13 -5.74
C ARG A 159 -2.58 2.92 -7.00
N ASN A 160 -3.01 2.24 -8.06
CA ASN A 160 -3.44 2.89 -9.30
C ASN A 160 -4.73 2.27 -9.82
N ALA A 161 -5.81 3.06 -9.79
CA ALA A 161 -7.14 2.64 -10.23
C ALA A 161 -7.27 2.58 -11.76
N ARG A 162 -6.42 3.30 -12.51
CA ARG A 162 -6.42 3.30 -13.98
C ARG A 162 -5.88 1.99 -14.53
N PRO A 163 -6.27 1.53 -15.73
CA PRO A 163 -5.70 0.33 -16.32
C PRO A 163 -4.17 0.42 -16.47
N TRP A 164 -3.47 -0.68 -16.18
CA TRP A 164 -2.02 -0.78 -16.31
C TRP A 164 -1.58 -2.23 -16.50
N GLN A 165 -0.36 -2.41 -17.00
CA GLN A 165 0.31 -3.68 -17.19
C GLN A 165 1.71 -3.64 -16.60
N VAL A 166 2.13 -4.74 -15.99
CA VAL A 166 3.51 -4.99 -15.54
C VAL A 166 4.04 -6.21 -16.29
N VAL A 167 5.21 -6.04 -16.92
CA VAL A 167 5.86 -7.09 -17.71
C VAL A 167 7.17 -7.47 -17.04
N THR A 168 7.30 -8.76 -16.71
CA THR A 168 8.52 -9.33 -16.15
C THR A 168 8.92 -10.60 -16.92
N PRO A 169 10.19 -11.06 -16.82
CA PRO A 169 10.63 -12.27 -17.52
C PRO A 169 9.85 -13.54 -17.17
N TYR A 170 9.35 -13.69 -15.94
CA TYR A 170 8.63 -14.91 -15.52
C TYR A 170 7.11 -14.76 -15.53
N ARG A 171 6.58 -13.53 -15.42
CA ARG A 171 5.14 -13.26 -15.32
C ARG A 171 4.75 -11.91 -15.89
N ARG A 172 3.55 -11.85 -16.47
CA ARG A 172 2.85 -10.60 -16.76
C ARG A 172 1.63 -10.46 -15.87
N MET A 173 1.36 -9.23 -15.44
CA MET A 173 0.20 -8.87 -14.62
C MET A 173 -0.48 -7.65 -15.22
N GLU A 174 -1.81 -7.66 -15.29
CA GLU A 174 -2.60 -6.53 -15.76
C GLU A 174 -3.72 -6.21 -14.78
N TRP A 175 -4.03 -4.93 -14.67
CA TRP A 175 -5.25 -4.43 -14.10
C TRP A 175 -6.11 -3.78 -15.20
N THR A 176 -7.33 -4.26 -15.35
CA THR A 176 -8.27 -3.78 -16.39
C THR A 176 -9.12 -2.58 -15.95
N GLY A 177 -8.96 -2.13 -14.70
CA GLY A 177 -9.93 -1.25 -14.03
C GLY A 177 -10.94 -2.02 -13.16
N ASN A 178 -11.20 -3.29 -13.48
CA ASN A 178 -12.22 -4.10 -12.80
C ASN A 178 -11.68 -5.43 -12.24
N GLY A 179 -10.53 -5.90 -12.72
CA GLY A 179 -9.96 -7.17 -12.28
C GLY A 179 -8.49 -7.33 -12.66
N ILE A 180 -7.79 -8.16 -11.88
CA ILE A 180 -6.42 -8.56 -12.18
C ILE A 180 -6.43 -9.74 -13.15
N ARG A 181 -5.50 -9.72 -14.10
CA ARG A 181 -5.21 -10.83 -15.02
C ARG A 181 -3.72 -11.14 -15.02
N PHE A 182 -3.38 -12.40 -15.27
CA PHE A 182 -2.00 -12.88 -15.41
C PHE A 182 -1.79 -13.55 -16.77
N ALA A 183 -0.54 -13.53 -17.23
CA ALA A 183 -0.09 -14.28 -18.40
C ALA A 183 1.36 -14.74 -18.20
N ALA A 184 1.83 -15.68 -19.02
CA ALA A 184 3.22 -16.14 -19.02
C ALA A 184 4.20 -14.98 -19.20
N GLY A 185 5.38 -15.02 -18.57
CA GLY A 185 6.41 -13.98 -18.69
C GLY A 185 7.02 -13.87 -20.09
N THR A 186 7.83 -12.83 -20.29
CA THR A 186 8.53 -12.56 -21.55
C THR A 186 9.70 -11.61 -21.32
N GLU A 187 10.78 -11.79 -22.09
CA GLU A 187 11.93 -10.86 -22.09
C GLU A 187 11.70 -9.67 -23.02
N THR A 188 10.81 -9.80 -24.00
CA THR A 188 10.47 -8.76 -24.98
C THR A 188 9.00 -8.37 -24.86
N ILE A 189 8.63 -7.15 -25.26
CA ILE A 189 7.23 -6.74 -25.32
C ILE A 189 6.60 -7.46 -26.53
N PRO A 190 5.67 -8.43 -26.31
CA PRO A 190 5.09 -9.20 -27.40
C PRO A 190 3.93 -8.42 -28.05
N ASP A 191 3.47 -8.89 -29.21
CA ASP A 191 2.23 -8.41 -29.80
C ASP A 191 1.08 -8.58 -28.79
N PRO A 192 0.37 -7.50 -28.39
CA PRO A 192 -0.76 -7.57 -27.48
C PRO A 192 -1.85 -8.58 -27.88
N ALA A 193 -2.02 -8.85 -29.18
CA ALA A 193 -3.01 -9.80 -29.69
C ALA A 193 -2.67 -11.27 -29.37
N LEU A 194 -1.41 -11.58 -29.05
CA LEU A 194 -0.94 -12.95 -28.80
C LEU A 194 -0.88 -13.31 -27.31
N VAL A 195 -1.37 -12.43 -26.43
CA VAL A 195 -1.30 -12.65 -24.98
C VAL A 195 -2.50 -13.43 -24.47
N ALA A 196 -2.26 -14.68 -24.05
CA ALA A 196 -3.26 -15.50 -23.37
C ALA A 196 -3.43 -15.06 -21.90
N TRP A 197 -4.29 -14.06 -21.68
CA TRP A 197 -4.65 -13.58 -20.35
C TRP A 197 -5.59 -14.54 -19.63
N GLN A 198 -5.33 -14.78 -18.35
CA GLN A 198 -6.20 -15.53 -17.45
C GLN A 198 -6.56 -14.65 -16.26
N ALA A 199 -7.81 -14.71 -15.81
CA ALA A 199 -8.25 -13.93 -14.65
C ALA A 199 -7.58 -14.44 -13.36
N ASP A 200 -7.29 -13.53 -12.43
CA ASP A 200 -6.84 -13.90 -11.10
C ASP A 200 -7.83 -14.87 -10.42
N GLY A 201 -7.30 -15.92 -9.81
CA GLY A 201 -8.07 -17.00 -9.18
C GLY A 201 -8.66 -18.03 -10.15
N SER A 202 -8.41 -17.91 -11.46
CA SER A 202 -8.85 -18.87 -12.49
C SER A 202 -7.69 -19.67 -13.09
N GLY A 203 -7.99 -20.86 -13.61
CA GLY A 203 -7.01 -21.74 -14.23
C GLY A 203 -5.88 -22.10 -13.26
N VAL A 204 -4.65 -21.96 -13.73
CA VAL A 204 -3.44 -22.25 -12.94
C VAL A 204 -3.07 -21.11 -11.97
N TRP A 205 -3.58 -19.89 -12.15
CA TRP A 205 -3.17 -18.71 -11.37
C TRP A 205 -4.04 -18.53 -10.12
N ARG A 206 -3.79 -19.38 -9.12
CA ARG A 206 -4.51 -19.35 -7.84
C ARG A 206 -3.62 -19.80 -6.70
N GLY A 207 -4.04 -19.55 -5.47
CA GLY A 207 -3.40 -20.13 -4.30
C GLY A 207 -2.04 -19.54 -3.93
N TYR A 208 -1.68 -18.36 -4.44
CA TYR A 208 -0.53 -17.60 -3.98
C TYR A 208 -0.86 -16.76 -2.74
N ALA A 209 0.14 -16.48 -1.91
CA ALA A 209 -0.03 -15.63 -0.73
C ALA A 209 0.17 -14.16 -1.09
N LEU A 210 -0.72 -13.28 -0.60
CA LEU A 210 -0.55 -11.82 -0.75
C LEU A 210 0.60 -11.31 0.13
N SER A 211 1.42 -10.44 -0.45
CA SER A 211 2.46 -9.72 0.28
C SER A 211 1.82 -8.60 1.08
N VAL A 212 1.75 -8.81 2.39
CA VAL A 212 1.42 -7.76 3.36
C VAL A 212 2.70 -7.40 4.08
N LEU A 213 3.11 -6.14 3.96
CA LEU A 213 4.24 -5.56 4.64
C LEU A 213 3.72 -4.55 5.66
N PRO A 214 3.29 -4.98 6.87
CA PRO A 214 2.90 -4.02 7.89
C PRO A 214 4.08 -3.08 8.15
N PRO A 215 3.88 -1.76 8.03
CA PRO A 215 4.96 -0.81 8.16
C PRO A 215 5.48 -0.83 9.60
N GLN A 216 6.79 -0.88 9.76
CA GLN A 216 7.44 -0.71 11.06
C GLN A 216 7.82 0.76 11.24
N LEU A 217 7.80 1.25 12.48
CA LEU A 217 8.16 2.64 12.78
C LEU A 217 9.55 3.00 12.21
N LYS A 218 10.52 2.10 12.37
CA LYS A 218 11.87 2.26 11.83
C LYS A 218 11.90 2.41 10.31
N ASP A 219 11.00 1.74 9.59
CA ASP A 219 10.96 1.77 8.12
C ASP A 219 10.40 3.13 7.66
N VAL A 220 9.39 3.65 8.38
CA VAL A 220 8.84 5.00 8.16
C VAL A 220 9.86 6.10 8.48
N GLU A 221 10.62 5.93 9.57
CA GLU A 221 11.70 6.84 9.96
C GLU A 221 12.90 6.75 9.01
N ALA A 222 13.18 5.58 8.43
CA ALA A 222 14.28 5.40 7.50
C ALA A 222 13.96 5.84 6.06
N ALA A 223 12.67 5.94 5.69
CA ALA A 223 12.25 6.34 4.34
C ALA A 223 12.90 7.67 3.93
N GLN A 224 13.47 7.70 2.73
CA GLN A 224 14.26 8.82 2.19
C GLN A 224 13.51 9.60 1.10
N SER A 225 12.42 9.04 0.56
CA SER A 225 11.59 9.68 -0.46
C SER A 225 10.10 9.49 -0.19
N LEU A 226 9.26 10.33 -0.80
CA LEU A 226 7.81 10.18 -0.72
C LEU A 226 7.32 8.90 -1.40
N ALA A 227 8.04 8.43 -2.42
CA ALA A 227 7.73 7.18 -3.11
C ALA A 227 7.91 5.96 -2.19
N GLU A 228 9.01 5.92 -1.44
CA GLU A 228 9.26 4.92 -0.39
C GLU A 228 8.19 4.99 0.71
N LEU A 229 7.95 6.18 1.24
CA LEU A 229 6.99 6.36 2.33
C LEU A 229 5.57 5.97 1.91
N GLY A 230 5.16 6.32 0.68
CA GLY A 230 3.87 5.94 0.12
C GLY A 230 3.75 4.43 -0.09
N ALA A 231 4.83 3.75 -0.50
CA ALA A 231 4.84 2.29 -0.65
C ALA A 231 4.61 1.56 0.68
N GLU A 232 5.21 2.05 1.76
CA GLU A 232 5.01 1.54 3.13
C GLU A 232 3.58 1.82 3.64
N ALA A 233 3.02 3.00 3.36
CA ALA A 233 1.70 3.41 3.84
C ALA A 233 0.53 2.54 3.34
N MET A 234 0.68 1.88 2.17
CA MET A 234 -0.39 1.09 1.55
C MET A 234 -0.84 -0.12 2.36
N ASP A 235 0.03 -0.66 3.21
CA ASP A 235 -0.27 -1.80 4.09
C ASP A 235 -0.47 -1.38 5.55
N CYS A 236 -0.63 -0.09 5.81
CA CYS A 236 -0.83 0.45 7.15
C CYS A 236 -2.08 -0.13 7.83
N ARG A 237 -1.89 -0.69 9.04
CA ARG A 237 -2.96 -1.21 9.90
C ARG A 237 -2.98 -0.58 11.29
N ALA A 238 -2.44 0.64 11.40
CA ALA A 238 -2.21 1.29 12.70
C ALA A 238 -3.50 1.69 13.46
N CYS A 239 -4.66 1.77 12.79
CA CYS A 239 -5.95 2.06 13.42
C CYS A 239 -7.11 1.37 12.70
N ALA A 240 -8.29 1.26 13.32
CA ALA A 240 -9.42 0.48 12.80
C ALA A 240 -9.92 0.89 11.39
N LEU A 241 -9.61 2.11 10.93
CA LEU A 241 -10.07 2.62 9.63
C LEU A 241 -9.54 1.87 8.42
N TRP A 242 -8.42 1.13 8.53
CA TRP A 242 -7.87 0.35 7.41
C TRP A 242 -8.84 -0.73 6.93
N GLN A 243 -9.68 -1.25 7.83
CA GLN A 243 -10.51 -2.43 7.58
C GLN A 243 -11.73 -2.13 6.69
N PRO A 244 -12.55 -1.08 6.95
CA PRO A 244 -13.69 -0.75 6.10
C PRO A 244 -13.33 0.09 4.86
N ALA A 245 -12.19 0.80 4.88
CA ALA A 245 -11.72 1.58 3.73
C ALA A 245 -11.29 0.67 2.57
N SER A 246 -11.44 1.15 1.33
CA SER A 246 -11.03 0.36 0.15
C SER A 246 -9.51 0.37 -0.01
N ARG A 247 -8.86 1.49 0.32
CA ARG A 247 -7.41 1.67 0.19
C ARG A 247 -6.90 2.84 1.03
N THR A 248 -5.59 2.86 1.27
CA THR A 248 -4.87 4.05 1.75
C THR A 248 -4.91 5.14 0.67
N VAL A 249 -5.23 6.37 1.06
CA VAL A 249 -5.07 7.58 0.23
C VAL A 249 -3.91 8.39 0.80
N PHE A 250 -2.74 8.22 0.20
CA PHE A 250 -1.53 8.93 0.55
C PHE A 250 -1.52 10.36 -0.03
N GLY A 251 -0.59 11.20 0.40
CA GLY A 251 -0.42 12.53 -0.20
C GLY A 251 0.17 12.48 -1.61
N GLU A 252 -0.10 13.53 -2.40
CA GLU A 252 0.43 13.69 -3.75
C GLU A 252 0.86 15.15 -4.01
N GLY A 253 1.85 15.35 -4.88
CA GLY A 253 2.36 16.66 -5.26
C GLY A 253 3.88 16.69 -5.41
N ALA A 254 4.45 17.88 -5.52
CA ALA A 254 5.89 18.07 -5.64
C ALA A 254 6.64 17.62 -4.37
N GLU A 255 7.78 16.94 -4.55
CA GLU A 255 8.59 16.39 -3.45
C GLU A 255 9.21 17.46 -2.55
N HIS A 256 9.44 18.67 -3.09
CA HIS A 256 9.95 19.83 -2.36
C HIS A 256 9.00 21.02 -2.45
N ALA A 257 7.69 20.74 -2.31
CA ALA A 257 6.67 21.78 -2.37
C ALA A 257 6.86 22.83 -1.26
N PRO A 258 6.92 24.14 -1.58
CA PRO A 258 7.01 25.19 -0.57
C PRO A 258 5.73 25.30 0.27
N ILE A 259 4.59 24.86 -0.27
CA ILE A 259 3.29 24.83 0.39
C ILE A 259 2.82 23.38 0.50
N MET A 260 2.49 22.96 1.73
CA MET A 260 1.81 21.71 2.02
C MET A 260 0.37 21.99 2.48
N LEU A 261 -0.62 21.44 1.79
CA LEU A 261 -2.04 21.52 2.16
C LEU A 261 -2.45 20.23 2.88
N VAL A 262 -3.03 20.39 4.07
CA VAL A 262 -3.46 19.25 4.91
C VAL A 262 -4.97 19.32 5.12
N GLY A 263 -5.70 18.33 4.62
CA GLY A 263 -7.12 18.12 4.88
C GLY A 263 -7.41 17.21 6.08
N GLU A 264 -8.69 16.87 6.24
CA GLU A 264 -9.16 16.01 7.34
C GLU A 264 -8.87 14.53 7.08
N GLN A 265 -9.50 13.96 6.06
CA GLN A 265 -9.41 12.57 5.67
C GLN A 265 -9.88 12.41 4.21
N PRO A 266 -9.67 11.24 3.57
CA PRO A 266 -10.22 10.98 2.25
C PRO A 266 -11.74 10.89 2.30
N GLY A 267 -12.41 11.32 1.23
CA GLY A 267 -13.84 11.10 1.02
C GLY A 267 -14.12 9.83 0.21
N ASP A 268 -15.39 9.70 -0.20
CA ASP A 268 -15.89 8.56 -0.97
C ASP A 268 -15.15 8.36 -2.30
N GLN A 269 -14.97 9.44 -3.06
CA GLN A 269 -14.29 9.39 -4.36
C GLN A 269 -12.77 9.21 -4.19
N GLU A 270 -12.18 9.85 -3.19
CA GLU A 270 -10.76 9.70 -2.87
C GLU A 270 -10.43 8.26 -2.50
N ASP A 271 -11.24 7.60 -1.67
CA ASP A 271 -11.07 6.19 -1.28
C ASP A 271 -11.23 5.22 -2.48
N GLN A 272 -12.04 5.56 -3.47
CA GLN A 272 -12.15 4.74 -4.68
C GLN A 272 -10.97 4.94 -5.63
N GLN A 273 -10.50 6.18 -5.77
CA GLN A 273 -9.48 6.55 -6.75
C GLN A 273 -8.04 6.46 -6.21
N GLY A 274 -7.85 6.49 -4.89
CA GLY A 274 -6.54 6.43 -4.24
C GLY A 274 -5.78 7.75 -4.24
N ARG A 275 -6.47 8.87 -4.50
CA ARG A 275 -5.88 10.21 -4.65
C ARG A 275 -6.60 11.23 -3.76
N PRO A 276 -5.88 12.15 -3.10
CA PRO A 276 -6.50 13.13 -2.22
C PRO A 276 -7.14 14.28 -3.01
N PHE A 277 -8.28 14.78 -2.53
CA PHE A 277 -8.98 15.93 -3.10
C PHE A 277 -9.35 15.75 -4.59
N VAL A 278 -9.97 14.63 -4.95
CA VAL A 278 -10.51 14.40 -6.32
C VAL A 278 -12.04 14.54 -6.39
N GLY A 279 -12.72 14.57 -5.24
CA GLY A 279 -14.17 14.77 -5.16
C GLY A 279 -14.59 16.25 -5.22
N PRO A 280 -15.87 16.55 -4.89
CA PRO A 280 -16.42 17.92 -4.97
C PRO A 280 -15.65 18.96 -4.16
N ALA A 281 -15.16 18.59 -2.96
CA ALA A 281 -14.34 19.48 -2.14
C ALA A 281 -12.96 19.73 -2.78
N GLY A 282 -12.44 18.75 -3.53
CA GLY A 282 -11.22 18.90 -4.31
C GLY A 282 -11.37 19.86 -5.47
N GLN A 283 -12.51 19.80 -6.20
CA GLN A 283 -12.80 20.76 -7.27
C GLN A 283 -12.84 22.21 -6.75
N VAL A 284 -13.49 22.44 -5.60
CA VAL A 284 -13.48 23.76 -4.94
C VAL A 284 -12.07 24.19 -4.54
N LEU A 285 -11.23 23.26 -4.07
CA LEU A 285 -9.83 23.55 -3.75
C LEU A 285 -9.05 23.93 -5.01
N ASP A 286 -9.19 23.17 -6.10
CA ASP A 286 -8.49 23.42 -7.36
C ASP A 286 -8.90 24.77 -7.97
N ASP A 287 -10.18 25.11 -7.93
CA ASP A 287 -10.69 26.43 -8.34
C ASP A 287 -10.09 27.55 -7.48
N ALA A 288 -10.07 27.38 -6.16
CA ALA A 288 -9.54 28.38 -5.25
C ALA A 288 -8.01 28.55 -5.37
N LEU A 289 -7.28 27.46 -5.64
CA LEU A 289 -5.84 27.51 -5.93
C LEU A 289 -5.57 28.31 -7.21
N ARG A 290 -6.35 28.04 -8.27
CA ARG A 290 -6.26 28.79 -9.53
C ARG A 290 -6.54 30.28 -9.32
N ASP A 291 -7.58 30.62 -8.57
CA ASP A 291 -7.94 32.02 -8.27
C ASP A 291 -6.94 32.73 -7.34
N ALA A 292 -6.17 31.96 -6.58
CA ALA A 292 -5.05 32.42 -5.76
C ALA A 292 -3.71 32.47 -6.52
N GLY A 293 -3.67 32.02 -7.78
CA GLY A 293 -2.45 31.96 -8.59
C GLY A 293 -1.47 30.85 -8.20
N ILE A 294 -1.95 29.80 -7.53
CA ILE A 294 -1.16 28.64 -7.11
C ILE A 294 -1.39 27.49 -8.10
N GLN A 295 -0.32 26.96 -8.70
CA GLN A 295 -0.41 25.77 -9.54
C GLN A 295 -0.51 24.51 -8.67
N ARG A 296 -1.46 23.62 -8.99
CA ARG A 296 -1.76 22.41 -8.19
C ARG A 296 -0.58 21.45 -8.10
N GLU A 297 0.27 21.45 -9.12
CA GLU A 297 1.44 20.59 -9.26
C GLU A 297 2.63 21.08 -8.40
N GLN A 298 2.62 22.36 -7.98
CA GLN A 298 3.67 22.97 -7.17
C GLN A 298 3.43 22.82 -5.66
N VAL A 299 2.28 22.30 -5.26
CA VAL A 299 1.92 22.07 -3.86
C VAL A 299 1.94 20.58 -3.54
N TYR A 300 2.15 20.24 -2.26
CA TYR A 300 1.93 18.90 -1.75
C TYR A 300 0.61 18.84 -1.00
N VAL A 301 -0.28 17.92 -1.37
CA VAL A 301 -1.62 17.83 -0.79
C VAL A 301 -1.84 16.48 -0.16
N THR A 302 -2.27 16.50 1.10
CA THR A 302 -2.49 15.28 1.87
C THR A 302 -3.60 15.48 2.91
N ASN A 303 -3.87 14.45 3.72
CA ASN A 303 -4.85 14.48 4.81
C ASN A 303 -4.23 14.10 6.15
N ALA A 304 -4.85 14.54 7.25
CA ALA A 304 -4.45 14.13 8.60
C ALA A 304 -4.57 12.62 8.82
N VAL A 305 -5.61 12.01 8.26
CA VAL A 305 -5.83 10.55 8.27
C VAL A 305 -5.80 10.03 6.84
N LYS A 306 -5.25 8.83 6.60
CA LYS A 306 -5.08 8.25 5.24
C LYS A 306 -6.15 7.25 4.81
N HIS A 307 -7.11 6.94 5.68
CA HIS A 307 -8.21 6.02 5.39
C HIS A 307 -9.55 6.72 5.59
N PHE A 308 -10.54 6.41 4.76
CA PHE A 308 -11.86 7.03 4.83
C PHE A 308 -12.67 6.46 6.01
N HIS A 309 -13.04 7.32 6.96
CA HIS A 309 -13.99 6.98 8.01
C HIS A 309 -15.43 7.25 7.55
N PHE A 310 -16.26 6.21 7.51
CA PHE A 310 -17.65 6.31 7.06
C PHE A 310 -18.55 5.28 7.73
N LYS A 311 -19.86 5.51 7.62
CA LYS A 311 -20.90 4.51 7.92
C LYS A 311 -21.78 4.27 6.70
N TRP A 312 -22.27 3.04 6.56
CA TRP A 312 -23.23 2.71 5.52
C TRP A 312 -24.60 3.30 5.82
N THR A 313 -25.22 3.92 4.81
CA THR A 313 -26.60 4.42 4.88
C THR A 313 -27.29 4.03 3.58
N GLY A 314 -28.01 2.91 3.59
CA GLY A 314 -28.42 2.22 2.36
C GLY A 314 -27.17 1.84 1.53
N SER A 315 -27.16 2.20 0.25
CA SER A 315 -26.01 1.98 -0.65
C SER A 315 -24.93 3.07 -0.59
N ARG A 316 -25.12 4.12 0.23
CA ARG A 316 -24.21 5.28 0.28
C ARG A 316 -23.27 5.20 1.48
N ARG A 317 -22.02 5.62 1.27
CA ARG A 317 -21.01 5.78 2.33
C ARG A 317 -21.07 7.19 2.90
N LEU A 318 -21.61 7.32 4.10
CA LEU A 318 -21.76 8.61 4.78
C LEU A 318 -20.53 8.90 5.63
N HIS A 319 -19.78 9.92 5.22
CA HIS A 319 -18.58 10.42 5.90
C HIS A 319 -18.80 10.62 7.41
N GLN A 320 -17.91 10.09 8.24
CA GLN A 320 -17.83 10.32 9.68
C GLN A 320 -16.51 11.01 10.01
N LYS A 321 -16.52 12.01 10.89
CA LYS A 321 -15.29 12.69 11.31
C LYS A 321 -14.32 11.66 11.93
N PRO A 322 -13.00 11.70 11.68
CA PRO A 322 -12.07 10.85 12.39
C PRO A 322 -11.95 11.27 13.86
N GLU A 323 -11.88 10.28 14.73
CA GLU A 323 -11.68 10.43 16.17
C GLU A 323 -10.22 10.75 16.53
N ALA A 324 -10.00 11.16 17.78
CA ALA A 324 -8.66 11.52 18.26
C ALA A 324 -7.66 10.36 18.15
N GLU A 325 -8.10 9.12 18.38
CA GLU A 325 -7.26 7.93 18.23
C GLU A 325 -6.82 7.69 16.78
N HIS A 326 -7.70 7.93 15.81
CA HIS A 326 -7.37 7.82 14.39
C HIS A 326 -6.31 8.86 13.98
N ILE A 327 -6.48 10.10 14.45
CA ILE A 327 -5.52 11.19 14.21
C ILE A 327 -4.17 10.84 14.84
N ALA A 328 -4.16 10.38 16.10
CA ALA A 328 -2.96 10.02 16.82
C ALA A 328 -2.20 8.86 16.14
N ALA A 329 -2.92 7.80 15.76
CA ALA A 329 -2.34 6.65 15.08
C ALA A 329 -1.79 6.99 13.68
N CYS A 330 -2.43 7.90 12.96
CA CYS A 330 -2.04 8.26 11.60
C CYS A 330 -0.93 9.33 11.54
N ARG A 331 -0.60 9.96 12.68
CA ARG A 331 0.39 11.04 12.79
C ARG A 331 1.79 10.65 12.31
N ILE A 332 2.18 9.39 12.48
CA ILE A 332 3.44 8.84 11.96
C ILE A 332 3.62 9.17 10.46
N TRP A 333 2.57 9.03 9.65
CA TRP A 333 2.61 9.32 8.22
C TRP A 333 2.72 10.80 7.94
N LEU A 334 1.89 11.62 8.60
CA LEU A 334 1.87 13.07 8.39
C LEU A 334 3.20 13.72 8.79
N ASN A 335 3.80 13.26 9.89
CA ASN A 335 5.12 13.72 10.32
C ASN A 335 6.21 13.32 9.32
N ALA A 336 6.16 12.08 8.81
CA ALA A 336 7.11 11.62 7.81
C ALA A 336 6.96 12.38 6.47
N GLU A 337 5.74 12.67 6.02
CA GLU A 337 5.49 13.54 4.86
C GLU A 337 6.07 14.95 5.07
N ARG A 338 5.80 15.59 6.23
CA ARG A 338 6.35 16.91 6.56
C ARG A 338 7.89 16.92 6.56
N ARG A 339 8.50 15.88 7.13
CA ARG A 339 9.96 15.71 7.19
C ARG A 339 10.59 15.58 5.81
N LEU A 340 9.94 14.87 4.89
CA LEU A 340 10.45 14.66 3.53
C LEU A 340 10.21 15.90 2.64
N VAL A 341 9.01 16.47 2.71
CA VAL A 341 8.63 17.64 1.90
C VAL A 341 9.37 18.91 2.35
N ARG A 342 9.58 19.06 3.66
CA ARG A 342 10.15 20.27 4.30
C ARG A 342 9.48 21.56 3.82
N PRO A 343 8.15 21.67 3.93
CA PRO A 343 7.43 22.83 3.41
C PRO A 343 7.79 24.10 4.19
N ALA A 344 7.92 25.22 3.48
CA ALA A 344 8.02 26.54 4.11
C ALA A 344 6.73 26.92 4.83
N LEU A 345 5.58 26.46 4.32
CA LEU A 345 4.26 26.74 4.86
C LEU A 345 3.36 25.50 4.85
N VAL A 346 2.71 25.24 5.99
CA VAL A 346 1.65 24.23 6.11
C VAL A 346 0.30 24.94 6.23
N VAL A 347 -0.58 24.68 5.27
CA VAL A 347 -1.96 25.19 5.24
C VAL A 347 -2.90 24.10 5.76
N MET A 348 -3.49 24.33 6.92
CA MET A 348 -4.40 23.43 7.63
C MET A 348 -5.85 23.73 7.23
N LEU A 349 -6.43 22.86 6.40
CA LEU A 349 -7.78 22.97 5.87
C LEU A 349 -8.79 22.41 6.89
N GLY A 350 -9.29 23.27 7.77
CA GLY A 350 -10.29 22.92 8.77
C GLY A 350 -9.75 22.42 10.10
N GLY A 351 -10.66 22.16 11.04
CA GLY A 351 -10.33 21.94 12.45
C GLY A 351 -9.52 20.68 12.70
N THR A 352 -9.80 19.60 11.97
CA THR A 352 -9.10 18.32 12.16
C THR A 352 -7.66 18.37 11.66
N ALA A 353 -7.43 19.00 10.50
CA ALA A 353 -6.08 19.25 10.00
C ALA A 353 -5.28 20.14 10.95
N ALA A 354 -5.91 21.18 11.51
CA ALA A 354 -5.27 22.04 12.48
C ALA A 354 -4.96 21.28 13.78
N GLN A 355 -5.88 20.45 14.26
CA GLN A 355 -5.67 19.61 15.45
C GLN A 355 -4.55 18.58 15.26
N SER A 356 -4.42 17.97 14.07
CA SER A 356 -3.40 16.96 13.82
C SER A 356 -1.99 17.53 13.83
N ILE A 357 -1.81 18.75 13.30
CA ILE A 357 -0.53 19.45 13.28
C ILE A 357 -0.22 20.12 14.62
N LEU A 358 -1.18 20.86 15.20
CA LEU A 358 -0.96 21.62 16.44
C LEU A 358 -1.11 20.80 17.71
N GLN A 359 -1.58 19.56 17.60
CA GLN A 359 -1.77 18.61 18.69
C GLN A 359 -2.70 19.12 19.81
N LYS A 360 -3.59 20.05 19.48
CA LYS A 360 -4.60 20.61 20.39
C LYS A 360 -5.86 21.02 19.61
N PRO A 361 -7.04 21.05 20.25
CA PRO A 361 -8.25 21.54 19.60
C PRO A 361 -8.10 22.99 19.09
N VAL A 362 -8.65 23.26 17.91
CA VAL A 362 -8.55 24.58 17.24
C VAL A 362 -9.93 25.11 16.90
N THR A 363 -10.18 26.38 17.22
CA THR A 363 -11.38 27.11 16.81
C THR A 363 -11.08 27.92 15.56
N ILE A 364 -11.55 27.45 14.40
CA ILE A 364 -11.22 28.04 13.09
C ILE A 364 -11.51 29.54 13.01
N SER A 365 -12.66 30.00 13.52
CA SER A 365 -13.04 31.41 13.48
C SER A 365 -12.07 32.35 14.21
N ARG A 366 -11.30 31.83 15.19
CA ARG A 366 -10.31 32.61 15.95
C ARG A 366 -8.88 32.51 15.39
N THR A 367 -8.59 31.47 14.61
CA THR A 367 -7.22 31.12 14.22
C THR A 367 -6.97 31.28 12.72
N ARG A 368 -8.03 31.36 11.89
CA ARG A 368 -7.88 31.48 10.45
C ARG A 368 -7.27 32.82 10.01
N SER A 369 -6.73 32.86 8.79
CA SER A 369 -6.29 34.09 8.12
C SER A 369 -5.09 34.79 8.77
N ARG A 370 -4.24 34.03 9.46
CA ARG A 370 -3.01 34.54 10.07
C ARG A 370 -1.90 33.51 9.96
N LEU A 371 -0.71 33.97 9.59
CA LEU A 371 0.53 33.19 9.67
C LEU A 371 1.03 33.14 11.11
N PHE A 372 1.51 31.98 11.51
CA PHE A 372 2.13 31.79 12.81
C PHE A 372 3.23 30.74 12.73
N PRO A 373 4.26 30.82 13.60
CA PRO A 373 5.35 29.85 13.58
C PRO A 373 4.86 28.45 13.98
N LEU A 374 5.31 27.45 13.24
CA LEU A 374 5.29 26.04 13.64
C LEU A 374 6.70 25.66 14.13
N GLU A 375 7.00 24.36 14.14
CA GLU A 375 8.32 23.83 14.44
C GLU A 375 9.35 24.23 13.35
N GLU A 376 10.62 24.36 13.75
CA GLU A 376 11.74 24.70 12.88
C GLU A 376 11.56 26.05 12.16
N GLN A 377 11.69 26.09 10.83
CA GLN A 377 11.51 27.28 9.98
C GLN A 377 10.17 27.28 9.23
N THR A 378 9.27 26.36 9.56
CA THR A 378 7.96 26.23 8.91
C THR A 378 6.94 27.18 9.53
N GLN A 379 6.13 27.84 8.70
CA GLN A 379 4.96 28.59 9.16
C GLN A 379 3.68 27.76 9.01
N GLY A 380 2.68 28.10 9.80
CA GLY A 380 1.33 27.55 9.75
C GLY A 380 0.33 28.60 9.30
N LEU A 381 -0.65 28.16 8.51
CA LEU A 381 -1.86 28.91 8.18
C LEU A 381 -3.07 28.01 8.41
N VAL A 382 -4.04 28.47 9.20
CA VAL A 382 -5.32 27.78 9.35
C VAL A 382 -6.34 28.44 8.43
N THR A 383 -7.18 27.63 7.77
CA THR A 383 -8.34 28.11 7.02
C THR A 383 -9.51 27.13 7.10
N VAL A 384 -10.63 27.44 6.46
CA VAL A 384 -11.79 26.54 6.37
C VAL A 384 -11.50 25.35 5.48
N HIS A 385 -12.16 24.22 5.73
CA HIS A 385 -12.10 23.07 4.82
C HIS A 385 -12.99 23.35 3.60
N PRO A 386 -12.60 23.03 2.35
CA PRO A 386 -13.41 23.30 1.16
C PRO A 386 -14.83 22.70 1.21
N SER A 387 -15.00 21.54 1.85
CA SER A 387 -16.33 20.94 2.04
C SER A 387 -17.30 21.76 2.92
N TYR A 388 -16.80 22.69 3.74
CA TYR A 388 -17.64 23.65 4.47
C TYR A 388 -18.34 24.60 3.50
N LEU A 389 -17.64 25.05 2.45
CA LEU A 389 -18.20 25.96 1.44
C LEU A 389 -19.38 25.32 0.70
N LEU A 390 -19.29 24.01 0.42
CA LEU A 390 -20.36 23.25 -0.21
C LEU A 390 -21.62 23.09 0.65
N ARG A 391 -21.52 23.28 1.97
CA ARG A 391 -22.61 23.08 2.94
C ARG A 391 -23.32 24.37 3.33
N LEU A 392 -22.85 25.52 2.86
CA LEU A 392 -23.48 26.81 3.14
C LEU A 392 -24.86 26.89 2.47
N PRO A 393 -25.90 27.40 3.16
CA PRO A 393 -27.28 27.32 2.70
C PRO A 393 -27.60 28.32 1.58
N ASP A 394 -26.99 29.51 1.60
CA ASP A 394 -27.27 30.60 0.66
C ASP A 394 -26.06 30.96 -0.19
N GLU A 395 -26.33 31.44 -1.40
CA GLU A 395 -25.32 31.74 -2.41
C GLU A 395 -24.42 32.93 -2.01
N ALA A 396 -24.99 33.93 -1.35
CA ALA A 396 -24.23 35.10 -0.91
C ALA A 396 -23.18 34.71 0.16
N SER A 397 -23.54 33.85 1.10
CA SER A 397 -22.59 33.30 2.08
C SER A 397 -21.53 32.42 1.43
N LYS A 398 -21.88 31.59 0.44
CA LYS A 398 -20.91 30.80 -0.33
C LYS A 398 -19.87 31.70 -1.00
N GLN A 399 -20.31 32.73 -1.72
CA GLN A 399 -19.42 33.65 -2.41
C GLN A 399 -18.50 34.40 -1.44
N ARG A 400 -19.05 34.92 -0.32
CA ARG A 400 -18.25 35.60 0.72
C ARG A 400 -17.20 34.68 1.34
N GLU A 401 -17.58 33.47 1.74
CA GLU A 401 -16.64 32.55 2.38
C GLU A 401 -15.62 31.97 1.39
N TYR A 402 -16.01 31.76 0.13
CA TYR A 402 -15.08 31.39 -0.95
C TYR A 402 -14.05 32.49 -1.19
N ALA A 403 -14.47 33.76 -1.27
CA ALA A 403 -13.54 34.88 -1.44
C ALA A 403 -12.52 34.96 -0.30
N ARG A 404 -12.96 34.78 0.96
CA ARG A 404 -12.07 34.72 2.13
C ARG A 404 -11.12 33.52 2.09
N PHE A 405 -11.60 32.37 1.59
CA PHE A 405 -10.77 31.19 1.41
C PHE A 405 -9.67 31.44 0.35
N VAL A 406 -10.00 32.09 -0.76
CA VAL A 406 -9.03 32.51 -1.77
C VAL A 406 -8.03 33.53 -1.21
N GLU A 407 -8.46 34.49 -0.36
CA GLU A 407 -7.53 35.42 0.32
C GLU A 407 -6.53 34.69 1.23
N ASP A 408 -6.99 33.69 1.99
CA ASP A 408 -6.10 32.84 2.80
C ASP A 408 -5.06 32.13 1.91
N LEU A 409 -5.47 31.61 0.75
CA LEU A 409 -4.54 30.98 -0.20
C LEU A 409 -3.59 32.00 -0.86
N ARG A 410 -4.03 33.23 -1.15
CA ARG A 410 -3.13 34.30 -1.64
C ARG A 410 -2.08 34.68 -0.60
N LEU A 411 -2.46 34.72 0.68
CA LEU A 411 -1.49 34.90 1.77
C LEU A 411 -0.43 33.79 1.76
N ALA A 412 -0.86 32.54 1.53
CA ALA A 412 0.05 31.40 1.40
C ALA A 412 0.99 31.53 0.19
N ALA A 413 0.45 31.89 -0.99
CA ALA A 413 1.23 32.12 -2.21
C ALA A 413 2.30 33.20 -2.01
N ASN A 414 1.92 34.34 -1.44
CA ASN A 414 2.82 35.46 -1.19
C ASN A 414 3.97 35.07 -0.25
N TYR A 415 3.66 34.35 0.84
CA TYR A 415 4.67 33.88 1.78
C TYR A 415 5.65 32.89 1.14
N ALA A 416 5.14 31.94 0.36
CA ALA A 416 5.97 30.97 -0.36
C ALA A 416 6.91 31.66 -1.36
N ALA A 417 6.40 32.62 -2.15
CA ALA A 417 7.20 33.37 -3.10
C ALA A 417 8.33 34.18 -2.43
N GLN A 418 8.07 34.80 -1.29
CA GLN A 418 9.08 35.51 -0.51
C GLN A 418 10.17 34.56 0.04
N THR A 419 9.75 33.39 0.51
CA THR A 419 10.70 32.39 1.06
C THR A 419 11.61 31.83 -0.02
N VAL A 420 11.07 31.54 -1.21
CA VAL A 420 11.86 31.06 -2.36
C VAL A 420 12.90 32.11 -2.78
N LYS A 421 12.53 33.39 -2.83
CA LYS A 421 13.47 34.48 -3.15
C LYS A 421 14.60 34.58 -2.12
N ARG A 422 14.27 34.55 -0.82
CA ARG A 422 15.27 34.63 0.27
C ARG A 422 16.27 33.46 0.26
N ASN A 423 15.86 32.29 -0.22
CA ASN A 423 16.74 31.12 -0.28
C ASN A 423 17.59 31.07 -1.57
N ALA A 424 17.29 31.92 -2.56
CA ALA A 424 18.03 32.02 -3.81
C ALA A 424 19.12 33.10 -3.79
N GLU A 425 19.03 34.03 -2.84
CA GLU A 425 20.06 35.01 -2.46
C GLU A 425 21.03 34.39 -1.44
#